data_AF-A0A7Y2ZTR4-F1
#
_entry.id   AF-A0A7Y2ZTR4-F1
#
_cell.length_a   1.000
_cell.length_b   1.000
_cell.length_c   1.000
_cell.angle_alpha   90.00
_cell.angle_beta   90.00
_cell.angle_gamma   90.00
#
_symmetry.space_group_name_H-M   'P 1'
#
loop_
_entity.id
_entity.type
_entity.pdbx_description
1 polymer ?
#
loop_
_entity_poly.entity_id
_entity_poly.type
_entity_poly.pdbx_seq_one_letter_code
_entity_poly.pdbx_strand_id
1 'polypeptide(L)'
;EEYYKAVPGRLEEFDHKLREDIEALKNLGIMIDADEEGYLLQIFTKPVQDRPTLFFEIIQRMGARGFGAGNFKALFESIEREQSNRGTL
;
A
#
# COMPACT_ATOMS: atom_id res chain seq x y z
N GLU A 1 -12.42 2.87 0.41
CA GLU A 1 -12.93 4.11 -0.21
C GLU A 1 -12.38 5.37 0.44
N GLU A 2 -12.50 5.51 1.77
CA GLU A 2 -11.92 6.65 2.52
C GLU A 2 -10.40 6.79 2.32
N TYR A 3 -9.66 5.68 2.28
CA TYR A 3 -8.22 5.68 1.98
C TYR A 3 -7.87 6.45 0.69
N TYR A 4 -8.55 6.13 -0.42
CA TYR A 4 -8.27 6.73 -1.73
C TYR A 4 -8.72 8.20 -1.80
N LYS A 5 -9.73 8.60 -1.01
CA LYS A 5 -10.11 10.02 -0.88
C LYS A 5 -9.02 10.86 -0.21
N ALA A 6 -8.20 10.25 0.65
CA ALA A 6 -7.11 10.93 1.35
C ALA A 6 -5.79 11.00 0.54
N VAL A 7 -5.65 10.18 -0.52
CA VAL A 7 -4.44 10.11 -1.35
C VAL A 7 -4.03 11.47 -1.97
N PRO A 8 -4.95 12.26 -2.57
CA PRO A 8 -4.57 13.55 -3.15
C PRO A 8 -3.87 14.47 -2.13
N GLY A 9 -4.39 14.55 -0.90
CA GLY A 9 -3.77 15.37 0.16
C GLY A 9 -2.37 14.90 0.56
N ARG A 10 -2.09 13.58 0.54
CA ARG A 10 -0.75 13.04 0.81
C ARG A 10 0.26 13.41 -0.27
N LEU A 11 -0.17 13.47 -1.51
CA LEU A 11 0.70 13.85 -2.62
C LEU A 11 0.92 15.37 -2.64
N GLU A 12 -0.12 16.15 -2.33
CA GLU A 12 -0.04 17.60 -2.18
C GLU A 12 0.91 18.04 -1.06
N GLU A 13 1.05 17.26 0.02
CA GLU A 13 2.01 17.53 1.10
C GLU A 13 3.46 17.68 0.60
N PHE A 14 3.81 16.98 -0.48
CA PHE A 14 5.15 16.99 -1.08
C PHE A 14 5.17 17.56 -2.51
N ASP A 15 4.10 18.25 -2.94
CA ASP A 15 3.93 18.80 -4.29
C ASP A 15 4.08 17.75 -5.43
N HIS A 16 3.69 16.50 -5.14
CA HIS A 16 3.69 15.43 -6.14
C HIS A 16 2.37 15.35 -6.88
N LYS A 17 2.44 15.00 -8.16
CA LYS A 17 1.26 14.73 -9.00
C LYS A 17 1.18 13.24 -9.34
N LEU A 18 0.05 12.62 -8.98
CA LEU A 18 -0.26 11.26 -9.43
C LEU A 18 -0.40 11.23 -10.95
N ARG A 19 0.29 10.29 -11.60
CA ARG A 19 0.23 10.14 -13.07
C ARG A 19 -0.81 9.10 -13.49
N GLU A 20 -1.06 8.14 -12.61
CA GLU A 20 -1.97 7.03 -12.78
C GLU A 20 -3.42 7.41 -12.46
N ASP A 21 -4.38 6.67 -13.01
CA ASP A 21 -5.80 6.82 -12.68
C ASP A 21 -6.08 6.25 -11.29
N ILE A 22 -6.50 7.12 -10.36
CA ILE A 22 -6.80 6.75 -8.98
C ILE A 22 -7.92 5.71 -8.86
N GLU A 23 -8.90 5.71 -9.78
CA GLU A 23 -9.96 4.71 -9.76
C GLU A 23 -9.45 3.35 -10.23
N ALA A 24 -8.51 3.31 -11.18
CA ALA A 24 -7.83 2.08 -11.56
C ALA A 24 -6.99 1.51 -10.40
N LEU A 25 -6.23 2.37 -9.72
CA LEU A 25 -5.46 1.97 -8.53
C LEU A 25 -6.38 1.43 -7.42
N LYS A 26 -7.51 2.09 -7.18
CA LYS A 26 -8.55 1.65 -6.24
C LYS A 26 -9.11 0.27 -6.59
N ASN A 27 -9.45 0.05 -7.85
CA ASN A 27 -9.99 -1.23 -8.32
C ASN A 27 -8.97 -2.38 -8.19
N LEU A 28 -7.68 -2.08 -8.33
CA LEU A 28 -6.60 -3.04 -8.16
C LEU A 28 -6.17 -3.23 -6.71
N GLY A 29 -6.59 -2.36 -5.79
CA GLY A 29 -6.15 -2.38 -4.40
C GLY A 29 -4.71 -1.89 -4.22
N ILE A 30 -4.22 -1.03 -5.10
CA ILE A 30 -2.86 -0.48 -5.06
C ILE A 30 -2.81 0.69 -4.08
N MET A 31 -1.90 0.61 -3.12
CA MET A 31 -1.65 1.62 -2.10
C MET A 31 -0.61 2.64 -2.56
N ILE A 32 -0.68 3.85 -2.01
CA ILE A 32 0.12 5.00 -2.39
C ILE A 32 0.74 5.62 -1.15
N ASP A 33 2.06 5.76 -1.14
CA ASP A 33 2.81 6.51 -0.13
C ASP A 33 3.71 7.55 -0.80
N ALA A 34 4.05 8.63 -0.11
CA ALA A 34 4.82 9.74 -0.67
C ALA A 34 5.91 10.20 0.30
N ASP A 35 7.05 10.64 -0.25
CA ASP A 35 8.14 11.29 0.46
C ASP A 35 8.58 12.55 -0.31
N GLU A 36 9.58 13.27 0.21
CA GLU A 36 10.09 14.49 -0.44
C GLU A 36 10.63 14.26 -1.86
N GLU A 37 11.09 13.05 -2.18
CA GLU A 37 11.71 12.72 -3.48
C GLU A 37 10.70 12.20 -4.52
N GLY A 38 9.56 11.66 -4.08
CA GLY A 38 8.53 11.14 -4.98
C GLY A 38 7.41 10.38 -4.29
N TYR A 39 6.78 9.46 -5.02
CA TYR A 39 5.79 8.55 -4.45
C TYR A 39 5.99 7.10 -4.89
N LEU A 40 5.32 6.20 -4.17
CA LEU A 40 5.38 4.75 -4.32
C LEU A 40 3.97 4.22 -4.59
N LEU A 41 3.87 3.27 -5.51
CA LEU A 41 2.70 2.43 -5.69
C LEU A 41 3.04 1.03 -5.20
N GLN A 42 2.25 0.49 -4.27
CA GLN A 42 2.53 -0.79 -3.62
C GLN A 42 1.29 -1.68 -3.60
N ILE A 43 1.49 -2.99 -3.81
CA ILE A 43 0.48 -4.00 -3.57
C ILE A 43 1.15 -5.25 -3.01
N PHE A 44 0.47 -5.91 -2.08
CA PHE A 44 0.94 -7.13 -1.44
C PHE A 44 0.06 -8.30 -1.84
N THR A 45 0.69 -9.45 -2.12
CA THR A 45 -0.04 -10.68 -2.35
C THR A 45 -0.54 -11.25 -1.02
N LYS A 46 -1.56 -12.10 -1.08
CA LYS A 46 -1.80 -13.05 0.00
C LYS A 46 -0.58 -13.97 0.18
N PRO A 47 -0.44 -14.64 1.33
CA PRO A 47 0.57 -15.67 1.48
C PRO A 47 0.52 -16.69 0.35
N VAL A 48 1.67 -17.05 -0.21
CA VAL A 48 1.79 -17.98 -1.35
C VAL A 48 1.86 -19.44 -0.92
N GLN A 49 1.77 -19.69 0.38
CA GLN A 49 1.76 -21.00 1.01
C GLN A 49 0.60 -21.07 2.01
N ASP A 50 0.22 -22.28 2.40
CA ASP A 50 -0.82 -22.49 3.42
C ASP A 50 -0.45 -21.86 4.78
N ARG A 51 0.85 -21.86 5.10
CA ARG A 51 1.38 -21.15 6.26
C ARG A 51 1.59 -19.67 5.93
N PRO A 52 1.18 -18.73 6.80
CA PRO A 52 1.25 -17.29 6.54
C PRO A 52 2.66 -16.74 6.76
N THR A 53 3.64 -17.22 5.99
CA THR A 53 5.07 -16.90 6.19
C THR A 53 5.67 -16.12 5.03
N LEU A 54 5.33 -16.49 3.79
CA LEU A 54 5.88 -15.86 2.58
C LEU A 54 4.78 -15.19 1.78
N PHE A 55 4.99 -13.92 1.45
CA PHE A 55 4.19 -13.13 0.53
C PHE A 55 5.12 -12.31 -0.37
N PHE A 56 4.57 -11.76 -1.45
CA PHE A 56 5.30 -10.87 -2.34
C PHE A 56 4.75 -9.44 -2.24
N GLU A 57 5.65 -8.50 -2.42
CA GLU A 57 5.35 -7.10 -2.65
C GLU A 57 5.67 -6.76 -4.11
N ILE A 58 4.75 -6.07 -4.77
CA ILE A 58 5.02 -5.41 -6.05
C ILE A 58 5.05 -3.91 -5.77
N ILE A 59 6.18 -3.28 -6.10
CA ILE A 59 6.42 -1.85 -5.87
C ILE A 59 6.85 -1.16 -7.16
N GLN A 60 6.21 -0.04 -7.47
CA GLN A 60 6.63 0.89 -8.52
C GLN A 60 7.04 2.22 -7.86
N ARG A 61 8.23 2.71 -8.22
CA ARG A 61 8.81 3.93 -7.65
C ARG A 61 8.75 5.08 -8.64
N MET A 62 8.15 6.18 -8.22
CA MET A 62 8.07 7.43 -8.98
C MET A 62 8.95 8.48 -8.30
N GLY A 63 10.26 8.18 -8.19
CA GLY A 63 11.26 9.03 -7.54
C GLY A 63 11.55 8.65 -6.09
N ALA A 64 10.53 8.26 -5.32
CA ALA A 64 10.66 7.95 -3.90
C ALA A 64 11.69 6.84 -3.60
N ARG A 65 12.52 7.09 -2.57
CA ARG A 65 13.56 6.17 -2.10
C ARG A 65 13.19 5.46 -0.80
N GLY A 66 12.14 5.92 -0.11
CA GLY A 66 11.63 5.28 1.09
C GLY A 66 11.02 3.89 0.86
N PHE A 67 10.51 3.29 1.92
CA PHE A 67 9.86 1.96 1.88
C PHE A 67 8.33 2.02 2.01
N GLY A 68 7.75 3.22 2.14
CA GLY A 68 6.31 3.38 2.32
C GLY A 68 5.84 2.89 3.69
N ALA A 69 6.36 3.48 4.77
CA ALA A 69 6.09 3.03 6.14
C ALA A 69 4.58 3.05 6.49
N GLY A 70 3.80 3.96 5.90
CA GLY A 70 2.36 4.02 6.09
C GLY A 70 1.64 2.80 5.51
N ASN A 71 2.05 2.36 4.31
CA ASN A 71 1.49 1.19 3.64
C ASN A 71 1.84 -0.11 4.36
N PHE A 72 3.04 -0.19 4.95
CA PHE A 72 3.48 -1.35 5.71
C PHE A 72 2.64 -1.57 6.97
N LYS A 73 2.32 -0.50 7.71
CA LYS A 73 1.44 -0.59 8.89
C LYS A 73 0.04 -1.09 8.51
N ALA A 74 -0.55 -0.53 7.46
CA ALA A 74 -1.86 -0.94 6.97
C ALA A 74 -1.89 -2.42 6.52
N LEU A 75 -0.81 -2.90 5.91
CA LEU A 75 -0.64 -4.30 5.57
C LEU A 75 -0.65 -5.20 6.82
N PHE A 76 0.18 -4.89 7.82
CA PHE A 76 0.27 -5.70 9.04
C PHE A 76 -1.07 -5.77 9.78
N GLU A 77 -1.77 -4.65 9.92
CA GLU A 77 -3.11 -4.61 10.52
C GLU A 77 -4.11 -5.47 9.74
N SER A 78 -4.01 -5.52 8.41
CA SER A 78 -4.85 -6.38 7.58
C SER A 78 -4.54 -7.87 7.75
N ILE A 79 -3.25 -8.23 7.88
CA ILE A 79 -2.79 -9.61 8.10
C ILE A 79 -3.18 -10.08 9.49
N GLU A 80 -3.00 -9.26 10.53
CA GLU A 80 -3.41 -9.59 11.90
C GLU A 80 -4.92 -9.80 12.01
N ARG A 81 -5.72 -8.97 11.32
CA ARG A 81 -7.17 -9.19 11.25
C ARG A 81 -7.51 -10.51 10.57
N GLU A 82 -6.80 -10.88 9.51
CA GLU A 82 -7.00 -12.17 8.84
C GLU A 82 -6.58 -13.36 9.72
N GLN A 83 -5.46 -13.26 10.44
CA GLN A 83 -5.03 -14.27 11.40
C GLN A 83 -6.03 -14.42 12.57
N SER A 84 -6.63 -13.32 13.03
CA SER A 84 -7.63 -13.32 14.11
C SER A 84 -8.84 -14.12 13.69
N ASN A 85 -9.30 -13.90 12.44
CA ASN A 85 -10.43 -14.61 11.87
C ASN A 85 -10.16 -16.11 11.65
N ARG A 86 -8.88 -16.51 11.51
CA ARG A 86 -8.46 -17.91 11.38
C ARG A 86 -8.20 -18.58 12.74
N GLY A 87 -8.26 -17.83 13.85
CA GLY A 87 -8.08 -18.34 15.21
C GLY A 87 -6.63 -18.72 15.55
N THR A 88 -5.64 -18.12 14.88
CA THR A 88 -4.21 -18.41 15.08
C THR A 88 -3.43 -17.28 15.76
N LEU A 89 -4.13 -16.36 16.44
CA LEU A 89 -3.56 -15.23 17.19
C LEU A 89 -3.61 -15.49 18.70
#